data_AF-A0AAW9SDY0-F1
#
_entry.id   AF-A0AAW9SDY0-F1
#
_cell.length_a   1.000
_cell.length_b   1.000
_cell.length_c   1.000
_cell.angle_alpha   90.00
_cell.angle_beta   90.00
_cell.angle_gamma   90.00
#
_symmetry.space_group_name_H-M   'P 1'
#
loop_
_entity.id
_entity.type
_entity.pdbx_description
1 polymer ?
#
loop_
_entity_poly.entity_id
_entity_poly.type
_entity_poly.pdbx_seq_one_letter_code
_entity_poly.pdbx_strand_id
1 'polypeptide(L)'
;MYRLFLFLICQILVSCNFNKNKEEHSFSGELYNVCINYHDESDRLPFKESVNQPSKDSLHLFIEKGFDNDLIAIYINGKKVHEEVLTTIDQSGFAKYFNLGSLNKINDVGIRVNKGKLAFMEIDKSNFLLNLNYPEKLLILSVLEHVPFYD
;
A
#
# COMPACT_ATOMS: atom_id res chain seq x y z
N MET A 1 26.76 -48.94 -24.95
CA MET A 1 26.46 -47.51 -25.17
C MET A 1 25.15 -47.00 -24.54
N TYR A 2 24.22 -47.87 -24.07
CA TYR A 2 22.97 -47.41 -23.43
C TYR A 2 23.10 -46.94 -21.97
N ARG A 3 24.14 -47.37 -21.24
CA ARG A 3 24.30 -47.06 -19.80
C ARG A 3 24.81 -45.63 -19.52
N LEU A 4 25.53 -45.00 -20.46
CA LEU A 4 25.97 -43.62 -20.30
C LEU A 4 24.84 -42.60 -20.50
N PHE A 5 23.84 -42.94 -21.33
CA PHE A 5 22.76 -42.01 -21.67
C PHE A 5 21.76 -41.82 -20.51
N LEU A 6 21.55 -42.85 -19.68
CA LEU A 6 20.69 -42.77 -18.50
C LEU A 6 21.25 -41.88 -17.38
N PHE A 7 22.58 -41.81 -17.24
CA PHE A 7 23.21 -40.96 -16.22
C PHE A 7 23.06 -39.46 -16.54
N LEU A 8 23.05 -39.10 -17.83
CA LEU A 8 22.90 -37.71 -18.27
C LEU A 8 21.47 -37.19 -18.01
N ILE A 9 20.44 -38.04 -18.14
CA ILE A 9 19.04 -37.68 -17.89
C ILE A 9 18.78 -37.51 -16.38
N CYS A 10 19.40 -38.33 -15.53
CA CYS A 10 19.28 -38.16 -14.07
C CYS A 10 19.90 -36.86 -13.55
N GLN A 11 20.96 -36.35 -14.18
CA GLN A 11 21.59 -35.08 -13.76
C GLN A 11 20.70 -33.86 -14.09
N ILE A 12 19.93 -33.92 -15.18
CA ILE A 12 19.02 -32.83 -15.56
C ILE A 12 17.83 -32.73 -14.60
N LEU A 13 17.35 -33.85 -14.05
CA LEU A 13 16.22 -33.86 -13.11
C LEU A 13 16.57 -33.37 -11.71
N VAL A 14 17.84 -33.41 -11.29
CA VAL A 14 18.27 -32.93 -9.96
C VAL A 14 18.49 -31.41 -9.94
N SER A 15 18.72 -30.76 -11.09
CA SER A 15 18.90 -29.30 -11.16
C SER A 15 17.59 -28.50 -11.12
N CYS A 16 16.41 -29.11 -11.14
CA CYS A 16 15.13 -28.39 -11.07
C CYS A 16 14.63 -28.08 -9.65
N ASN A 17 15.27 -28.58 -8.59
CA ASN A 17 14.77 -28.40 -7.22
C ASN A 17 15.60 -27.47 -6.33
N PHE A 18 16.45 -26.63 -6.91
CA PHE A 18 17.26 -25.68 -6.13
C PHE A 18 17.07 -24.23 -6.61
N ASN A 19 15.84 -23.73 -6.53
CA ASN A 19 15.53 -22.35 -6.14
C ASN A 19 14.04 -22.07 -6.31
N LYS A 20 13.32 -22.02 -5.18
CA LYS A 20 12.30 -21.01 -4.86
C LYS A 20 11.60 -21.42 -3.55
N ASN A 21 12.32 -21.32 -2.44
CA ASN A 21 11.68 -20.85 -1.22
C ASN A 21 11.68 -19.32 -1.29
N LYS A 22 10.90 -18.76 -2.20
CA LYS A 22 10.23 -17.50 -1.88
C LYS A 22 9.01 -17.99 -1.13
N GLU A 23 8.93 -17.67 0.16
CA GLU A 23 7.69 -17.80 0.90
C GLU A 23 6.61 -17.10 0.06
N GLU A 24 5.80 -17.90 -0.63
CA GLU A 24 4.54 -17.44 -1.15
C GLU A 24 3.72 -17.16 0.10
N HIS A 25 3.81 -15.93 0.60
CA HIS A 25 2.81 -15.42 1.50
C HIS A 25 1.48 -15.60 0.78
N SER A 26 0.76 -16.64 1.20
CA SER A 26 -0.58 -16.95 0.74
C SER A 26 -1.48 -15.88 1.34
N PHE A 27 -1.38 -14.67 0.81
CA PHE A 27 -2.40 -13.67 0.98
C PHE A 27 -3.63 -14.27 0.31
N SER A 28 -4.53 -14.84 1.11
CA SER A 28 -5.88 -15.14 0.65
C SER A 28 -6.46 -13.82 0.11
N GLY A 29 -7.34 -13.88 -0.89
CA GLY A 29 -8.05 -12.69 -1.37
C GLY A 29 -8.99 -12.17 -0.29
N GLU A 30 -8.42 -11.61 0.77
CA GLU A 30 -9.18 -11.13 1.92
C GLU A 30 -10.11 -10.03 1.43
N LEU A 31 -11.40 -10.31 1.54
CA LEU A 31 -12.46 -9.35 1.29
C LEU A 31 -12.40 -8.32 2.40
N TYR A 32 -12.14 -7.07 2.03
CA TYR A 32 -12.24 -5.92 2.91
C TYR A 32 -13.22 -4.91 2.31
N ASN A 33 -13.82 -4.11 3.18
CA ASN A 33 -14.67 -3.00 2.76
C ASN A 33 -13.83 -1.73 2.66
N VAL A 34 -14.26 -0.79 1.82
CA VAL A 34 -13.63 0.53 1.74
C VAL A 34 -14.57 1.58 2.30
N CYS A 35 -14.04 2.49 3.10
CA CYS A 35 -14.74 3.65 3.61
C CYS A 35 -13.92 4.90 3.28
N ILE A 36 -14.60 5.99 2.88
CA ILE A 36 -13.98 7.30 2.84
C ILE A 36 -14.54 8.17 3.94
N ASN A 37 -13.63 8.76 4.70
CA ASN A 37 -13.95 9.83 5.62
C ASN A 37 -13.58 11.17 4.99
N TYR A 38 -14.60 11.95 4.66
CA TYR A 38 -14.46 13.35 4.26
C TYR A 38 -14.44 14.24 5.50
N HIS A 39 -13.86 15.43 5.37
CA HIS A 39 -13.70 16.39 6.48
C HIS A 39 -12.83 15.86 7.61
N ASP A 40 -11.84 15.03 7.28
CA ASP A 40 -10.78 14.73 8.22
C ASP A 40 -9.82 15.93 8.28
N GLU A 41 -10.28 17.00 8.92
CA GLU A 41 -9.44 18.12 9.33
C GLU A 41 -8.46 17.74 10.44
N SER A 42 -8.31 16.43 10.73
CA SER A 42 -7.59 15.89 11.89
C SER A 42 -6.54 16.89 12.36
N ASP A 43 -6.72 17.36 13.59
CA ASP A 43 -5.79 18.20 14.35
C ASP A 43 -4.36 17.58 14.48
N ARG A 44 -4.07 16.56 13.69
CA ARG A 44 -2.91 15.70 13.57
C ARG A 44 -1.96 16.20 12.49
N LEU A 45 -1.65 17.49 12.53
CA LEU A 45 -0.28 17.86 12.26
C LEU A 45 0.53 17.43 13.50
N PRO A 46 1.26 16.29 13.53
CA PRO A 46 2.31 16.11 14.53
C PRO A 46 3.43 17.16 14.37
N PHE A 47 3.30 18.08 13.40
CA PHE A 47 4.28 19.07 12.98
C PHE A 47 4.16 20.45 13.64
N LYS A 48 3.47 20.58 14.77
CA LYS A 48 3.42 21.91 15.42
C LYS A 48 4.77 22.31 16.06
N GLU A 49 5.68 21.36 16.34
CA GLU A 49 6.92 21.72 17.07
C GLU A 49 8.24 21.16 16.54
N SER A 50 8.29 20.26 15.54
CA SER A 50 9.58 19.94 14.92
C SER A 50 9.47 19.39 13.49
N VAL A 51 10.22 20.01 12.58
CA VAL A 51 10.59 19.56 11.22
C VAL A 51 9.54 19.74 10.09
N ASN A 52 9.51 20.87 9.40
CA ASN A 52 8.96 21.03 8.03
C ASN A 52 7.51 20.56 7.79
N GLN A 53 6.57 21.51 7.85
CA GLN A 53 5.20 21.28 7.39
C GLN A 53 5.16 20.60 6.00
N PRO A 54 4.28 19.60 5.80
CA PRO A 54 4.06 19.01 4.49
C PRO A 54 3.77 20.11 3.47
N SER A 55 4.47 20.07 2.33
CA SER A 55 4.27 21.06 1.27
C SER A 55 2.89 20.84 0.64
N LYS A 56 2.08 21.91 0.57
CA LYS A 56 0.79 21.85 -0.12
C LYS A 56 0.90 21.57 -1.63
N ASP A 57 2.11 21.63 -2.19
CA ASP A 57 2.38 21.31 -3.60
C ASP A 57 2.63 19.82 -3.84
N SER A 58 2.69 19.01 -2.78
CA SER A 58 2.91 17.57 -2.82
C SER A 58 1.76 16.80 -2.19
N LEU A 59 1.53 15.58 -2.66
CA LEU A 59 0.57 14.68 -2.05
C LEU A 59 1.27 13.85 -0.97
N HIS A 60 0.67 13.83 0.22
CA HIS A 60 1.20 13.17 1.40
C HIS A 60 0.26 12.05 1.84
N LEU A 61 0.81 10.86 2.08
CA LEU A 61 0.06 9.71 2.59
C LEU A 61 0.62 9.31 3.95
N PHE A 62 -0.23 9.34 4.97
CA PHE A 62 0.07 8.89 6.32
C PHE A 62 -0.60 7.54 6.55
N ILE A 63 0.17 6.56 7.00
CA ILE A 63 -0.35 5.29 7.47
C ILE A 63 -0.35 5.31 8.99
N GLU A 64 -1.53 5.13 9.58
CA GLU A 64 -1.73 5.25 11.01
C GLU A 64 -1.72 3.89 11.71
N LYS A 65 -2.75 3.06 11.52
CA LYS A 65 -2.94 1.83 12.30
C LYS A 65 -3.82 0.77 11.62
N GLY A 66 -3.92 -0.40 12.25
CA GLY A 66 -4.78 -1.52 11.84
C GLY A 66 -4.14 -2.55 10.91
N PHE A 67 -2.85 -2.43 10.56
CA PHE A 67 -2.17 -3.40 9.72
C PHE A 67 -1.44 -4.45 10.55
N ASP A 68 -1.60 -5.72 10.20
CA ASP A 68 -0.96 -6.86 10.83
C ASP A 68 -0.36 -7.79 9.79
N ASN A 69 0.90 -7.52 9.40
CA ASN A 69 1.63 -8.26 8.37
C ASN A 69 0.91 -8.22 7.01
N ASP A 70 0.33 -7.05 6.69
CA ASP A 70 -0.45 -6.81 5.48
C ASP A 70 0.42 -6.23 4.36
N LEU A 71 0.26 -6.75 3.15
CA LEU A 71 0.91 -6.20 1.95
C LEU A 71 0.15 -4.97 1.46
N ILE A 72 0.73 -3.79 1.57
CA ILE A 72 0.18 -2.57 0.98
C ILE A 72 0.79 -2.37 -0.41
N ALA A 73 -0.03 -1.93 -1.37
CA ALA A 73 0.42 -1.49 -2.68
C ALA A 73 -0.20 -0.13 -3.01
N ILE A 74 0.65 0.83 -3.37
CA ILE A 74 0.27 2.21 -3.70
C ILE A 74 0.43 2.41 -5.21
N TYR A 75 -0.61 2.97 -5.82
CA TYR A 75 -0.70 3.27 -7.24
C TYR A 75 -0.90 4.78 -7.42
N ILE A 76 -0.19 5.36 -8.39
CA ILE A 76 -0.35 6.76 -8.81
C ILE A 76 -0.62 6.76 -10.30
N ASN A 77 -1.70 7.40 -10.74
CA ASN A 77 -2.13 7.43 -12.14
C ASN A 77 -2.20 6.00 -12.74
N GLY A 78 -2.81 5.09 -11.98
CA GLY A 78 -2.92 3.65 -12.31
C GLY A 78 -1.62 2.84 -12.27
N LYS A 79 -0.45 3.43 -12.00
CA LYS A 79 0.84 2.72 -11.95
C LYS A 79 1.26 2.43 -10.52
N LYS A 80 1.62 1.17 -10.22
CA LYS A 80 2.20 0.80 -8.92
C LYS A 80 3.53 1.52 -8.70
N VAL A 81 3.61 2.35 -7.66
CA VAL A 81 4.82 3.11 -7.30
C VAL A 81 5.51 2.55 -6.07
N HIS A 82 4.77 1.87 -5.19
CA HIS A 82 5.28 1.33 -3.95
C HIS A 82 4.53 0.04 -3.57
N GLU A 83 5.23 -0.89 -2.93
CA GLU A 83 4.65 -2.14 -2.41
C GLU A 83 5.51 -2.66 -1.25
N GLU A 84 4.89 -2.95 -0.10
CA GLU A 84 5.60 -3.51 1.05
C GLU A 84 4.66 -4.20 2.04
N VAL A 85 5.23 -5.03 2.92
CA VAL A 85 4.50 -5.62 4.05
C VAL A 85 4.61 -4.68 5.26
N LEU A 86 3.48 -4.41 5.91
CA LEU A 86 3.36 -3.47 7.02
C LEU A 86 2.70 -4.13 8.23
N THR A 87 3.23 -3.85 9.41
CA THR A 87 2.59 -4.09 10.70
C THR A 87 2.60 -2.79 11.48
N THR A 88 1.46 -2.41 12.06
CA THR A 88 1.32 -1.19 12.87
C THR A 88 0.97 -1.55 14.29
N ILE A 89 1.49 -0.80 15.26
CA ILE A 89 1.14 -0.96 16.67
C ILE A 89 0.17 0.17 17.04
N ASP A 90 -1.06 -0.17 17.43
CA ASP A 90 -2.16 0.79 17.65
C ASP A 90 -1.84 1.92 18.64
N GLN A 91 -0.84 1.74 19.51
CA GLN A 91 -0.45 2.71 20.52
C GLN A 91 0.38 3.89 19.99
N SER A 92 0.92 3.84 18.76
CA SER A 92 1.83 4.88 18.26
C SER A 92 1.13 6.05 17.54
N GLY A 93 -0.14 5.92 17.15
CA GLY A 93 -0.91 6.95 16.45
C GLY A 93 -0.42 7.32 15.04
N PHE A 94 0.77 6.85 14.65
CA PHE A 94 1.41 7.05 13.36
C PHE A 94 2.39 5.91 13.13
N ALA A 95 2.33 5.26 11.97
CA ALA A 95 3.21 4.16 11.61
C ALA A 95 4.17 4.52 10.48
N LYS A 96 3.69 5.19 9.42
CA LYS A 96 4.52 5.47 8.24
C LYS A 96 4.04 6.68 7.43
N TYR A 97 4.96 7.29 6.68
CA TYR A 97 4.68 8.44 5.83
C TYR A 97 5.31 8.28 4.44
N PHE A 98 4.57 8.73 3.42
CA PHE A 98 5.05 8.83 2.05
C PHE A 98 4.79 10.23 1.49
N ASN A 99 5.82 10.80 0.85
CA ASN A 99 5.65 11.88 -0.11
C ASN A 99 5.47 11.25 -1.49
N LEU A 100 4.26 11.34 -2.05
CA LEU A 100 3.89 10.72 -3.31
C LEU A 100 4.26 11.58 -4.53
N GLY A 101 4.84 12.76 -4.29
CA GLY A 101 5.30 13.69 -5.32
C GLY A 101 4.35 14.87 -5.54
N SER A 102 4.59 15.61 -6.61
CA SER A 102 3.87 16.86 -6.87
C SER A 102 2.40 16.63 -7.21
N LEU A 103 1.52 17.34 -6.51
CA LEU A 103 0.06 17.24 -6.63
C LEU A 103 -0.42 17.54 -8.06
N ASN A 104 0.24 18.48 -8.75
CA ASN A 104 -0.08 18.83 -10.15
C ASN A 104 0.20 17.70 -11.17
N LYS A 105 0.86 16.61 -10.76
CA LYS A 105 1.16 15.46 -11.61
C LYS A 105 0.34 14.22 -11.23
N ILE A 106 -0.47 14.30 -10.18
CA ILE A 106 -1.21 13.18 -9.61
C ILE A 106 -2.69 13.46 -9.86
N ASN A 107 -3.30 12.63 -10.71
CA ASN A 107 -4.73 12.67 -11.00
C ASN A 107 -5.48 11.73 -10.06
N ASP A 108 -4.84 10.61 -9.70
CA ASP A 108 -5.44 9.59 -8.87
C ASP A 108 -4.44 8.84 -8.00
N VAL A 109 -4.96 8.35 -6.88
CA VAL A 109 -4.27 7.40 -6.00
C VAL A 109 -5.11 6.14 -5.85
N GLY A 110 -4.45 5.00 -6.05
CA GLY A 110 -5.00 3.69 -5.75
C GLY A 110 -4.30 3.06 -4.56
N ILE A 111 -5.05 2.48 -3.64
CA ILE A 111 -4.53 1.71 -2.51
C ILE A 111 -5.12 0.30 -2.56
N ARG A 112 -4.26 -0.70 -2.49
CA ARG A 112 -4.66 -2.10 -2.32
C ARG A 112 -3.97 -2.69 -1.10
N VAL A 113 -4.74 -3.40 -0.29
CA VAL A 113 -4.22 -4.23 0.79
C VAL A 113 -4.32 -5.70 0.41
N ASN A 114 -3.25 -6.46 0.63
CA ASN A 114 -3.14 -7.87 0.29
C ASN A 114 -3.53 -8.13 -1.19
N LYS A 115 -4.38 -9.13 -1.41
CA LYS A 115 -4.99 -9.44 -2.71
C LYS A 115 -6.43 -8.95 -2.82
N GLY A 116 -6.83 -7.95 -2.03
CA GLY A 116 -8.18 -7.39 -2.06
C GLY A 116 -8.41 -6.43 -3.23
N LYS A 117 -9.53 -5.70 -3.17
CA LYS A 117 -9.93 -4.73 -4.20
C LYS A 117 -8.97 -3.55 -4.30
N LEU A 118 -8.88 -2.91 -5.45
CA LEU A 118 -8.11 -1.66 -5.57
C LEU A 118 -9.05 -0.49 -5.25
N ALA A 119 -8.88 0.12 -4.08
CA ALA A 119 -9.59 1.35 -3.73
C ALA A 119 -8.97 2.52 -4.49
N PHE A 120 -9.75 3.25 -5.29
CA PHE A 120 -9.27 4.32 -6.14
C PHE A 120 -9.96 5.64 -5.81
N MET A 121 -9.16 6.70 -5.74
CA MET A 121 -9.62 8.05 -5.44
C MET A 121 -9.02 9.05 -6.40
N GLU A 122 -9.87 9.92 -6.95
CA GLU A 122 -9.41 11.08 -7.72
C GLU A 122 -8.82 12.12 -6.77
N ILE A 123 -7.75 12.79 -7.19
CA ILE A 123 -7.07 13.81 -6.39
C ILE A 123 -7.36 15.18 -6.96
N ASP A 124 -7.95 16.04 -6.13
CA ASP A 124 -8.02 17.48 -6.38
C ASP A 124 -6.87 18.21 -5.66
N LYS A 125 -6.56 19.42 -6.13
CA LYS A 125 -5.49 20.29 -5.62
C LYS A 125 -5.66 20.70 -4.15
N SER A 126 -6.86 20.59 -3.60
CA SER A 126 -7.13 20.79 -2.18
C SER A 126 -6.77 19.59 -1.31
N ASN A 127 -6.63 18.40 -1.90
CA ASN A 127 -6.36 17.14 -1.20
C ASN A 127 -4.87 16.80 -1.21
N PHE A 128 -4.06 17.61 -0.54
CA PHE A 128 -2.61 17.37 -0.42
C PHE A 128 -2.26 16.36 0.69
N LEU A 129 -3.24 15.91 1.47
CA LEU A 129 -3.07 15.01 2.62
C LEU A 129 -4.10 13.88 2.59
N LEU A 130 -3.61 12.64 2.70
CA LEU A 130 -4.38 11.42 2.79
C LEU A 130 -3.97 10.66 4.07
N ASN A 131 -4.95 10.15 4.82
CA ASN A 131 -4.70 9.22 5.92
C ASN A 131 -5.23 7.83 5.58
N LEU A 132 -4.49 6.81 5.98
CA LEU A 132 -4.83 5.41 5.75
C LEU A 132 -4.88 4.65 7.07
N ASN A 133 -6.03 4.03 7.30
CA ASN A 133 -6.28 3.13 8.43
C ASN A 133 -6.85 1.81 7.89
N TYR A 134 -6.52 0.69 8.53
CA TYR A 134 -7.05 -0.62 8.15
C TYR A 134 -7.61 -1.46 9.32
N PRO A 135 -8.39 -0.89 10.26
CA PRO A 135 -8.92 -1.68 11.38
C PRO A 135 -9.90 -2.74 10.89
N GLU A 136 -9.79 -3.97 11.42
CA GLU A 136 -10.81 -5.02 11.27
C GLU A 136 -11.23 -5.28 9.81
N LYS A 137 -10.29 -5.22 8.85
CA LYS A 137 -10.56 -5.40 7.41
C LYS A 137 -11.48 -4.33 6.81
N LEU A 138 -11.40 -3.11 7.33
CA LEU A 138 -12.01 -1.92 6.76
C LEU A 138 -10.91 -0.96 6.34
N LEU A 139 -10.72 -0.77 5.04
CA LEU A 139 -9.80 0.22 4.50
C LEU A 139 -10.45 1.60 4.58
N ILE A 140 -9.97 2.42 5.50
CA ILE A 140 -10.45 3.78 5.70
C ILE A 140 -9.44 4.73 5.06
N LEU A 141 -9.90 5.44 4.03
CA LEU A 141 -9.19 6.54 3.40
C LEU A 141 -9.78 7.84 3.92
N SER A 142 -9.00 8.65 4.63
CA SER A 142 -9.46 9.97 5.05
C SER A 142 -8.84 11.08 4.19
N VAL A 143 -9.67 12.05 3.81
CA VAL A 143 -9.30 13.20 2.97
C VAL A 143 -9.91 14.51 3.48
N LEU A 144 -9.28 15.62 3.11
CA LEU A 144 -9.70 16.96 3.53
C LEU A 144 -11.03 17.38 2.89
N GLU A 145 -11.17 17.17 1.58
CA GLU A 145 -12.33 17.59 0.81
C GLU A 145 -12.94 16.44 0.01
N HIS A 146 -14.17 16.64 -0.45
CA HIS A 146 -14.89 15.67 -1.24
C HIS A 146 -14.19 15.43 -2.58
N VAL A 147 -13.99 14.16 -2.93
CA VAL A 147 -13.43 13.71 -4.20
C VAL A 147 -14.19 12.49 -4.72
N PRO A 148 -14.30 12.30 -6.05
CA PRO A 148 -14.84 11.07 -6.61
C PRO A 148 -14.04 9.83 -6.19
N PHE A 149 -14.76 8.73 -5.94
CA PHE A 149 -14.21 7.48 -5.45
C PHE A 149 -14.87 6.25 -6.07
N TYR A 150 -14.07 5.19 -6.25
CA TYR A 150 -14.49 3.91 -6.83
C TYR A 150 -13.78 2.73 -6.13
N ASP A 151 -14.48 1.64 -5.83
CA ASP A 151 -13.96 0.43 -5.17
C ASP A 151 -14.16 -0.88 -5.96
#